data_AF-A0A7S1H8G8-F1
#
_entry.id   AF-A0A7S1H8G8-F1
#
_cell.length_a   1.000
_cell.length_b   1.000
_cell.length_c   1.000
_cell.angle_alpha   90.00
_cell.angle_beta   90.00
_cell.angle_gamma   90.00
#
_symmetry.space_group_name_H-M   'P 1'
#
loop_
_entity.id
_entity.type
_entity.pdbx_description
1 polymer ?
#
loop_
_entity_poly.entity_id
_entity_poly.type
_entity_poly.pdbx_seq_one_letter_code
_entity_poly.pdbx_strand_id
1 'polypeptide(L)'
;GEVASFEAAPGPNQISRENGKRRVVVTANVRGRDVGSFVAEAQAALQQRVALPSGYWTQWGGSFEQLQSATARLRLVVPVALALVMALLVAMFGNLRDGLLVFTGVPFALTGGI
;
A
#
# COMPACT_ATOMS: atom_id res chain seq x y z
N GLY A 1 13.31 57.29 6.76
CA GLY A 1 13.40 56.05 5.99
C GLY A 1 14.43 56.22 4.90
N GLU A 2 15.71 56.07 5.23
CA GLU A 2 16.82 56.31 4.28
C GLU A 2 17.83 55.14 4.24
N VAL A 3 17.53 54.02 4.90
CA VAL A 3 18.43 52.85 4.96
C VAL A 3 17.74 51.48 4.83
N ALA A 4 16.41 51.39 4.96
CA ALA A 4 15.67 50.15 4.75
C ALA A 4 14.18 50.39 4.44
N SER A 5 13.60 49.53 3.61
CA SER A 5 12.17 49.44 3.31
C SER A 5 11.53 48.31 4.12
N PHE A 6 10.41 48.59 4.79
CA PHE A 6 9.62 47.60 5.51
C PHE A 6 8.37 47.25 4.69
N GLU A 7 8.23 45.98 4.34
CA GLU A 7 7.03 45.43 3.70
C GLU A 7 6.60 44.16 4.43
N ALA A 8 5.30 44.06 4.74
CA ALA A 8 4.71 42.84 5.27
C ALA A 8 4.43 41.89 4.11
N ALA A 9 5.22 40.84 3.98
CA ALA A 9 5.03 39.79 2.98
C ALA A 9 4.49 38.50 3.62
N PRO A 10 3.56 37.79 2.96
CA PRO A 10 3.13 36.48 3.42
C PRO A 10 4.30 35.48 3.35
N GLY A 11 4.61 34.87 4.50
CA GLY A 11 5.61 33.81 4.63
C GLY A 11 4.97 32.45 4.92
N PRO A 12 5.65 31.33 4.62
CA PRO A 12 5.16 30.01 4.97
C PRO A 12 5.10 29.86 6.50
N ASN A 13 3.93 29.46 7.02
CA ASN A 13 3.75 29.20 8.46
C ASN A 13 4.59 28.00 8.93
N GLN A 14 4.80 27.00 8.05
CA GLN A 14 5.65 25.85 8.34
C GLN A 14 6.26 25.29 7.05
N ILE A 15 7.53 24.88 7.11
CA ILE A 15 8.19 24.13 6.02
C ILE A 15 8.39 22.68 6.48
N SER A 16 7.44 21.82 6.10
CA SER A 16 7.56 20.38 6.34
C SER A 16 8.53 19.75 5.34
N ARG A 17 9.40 18.87 5.85
CA ARG A 17 10.38 18.13 5.06
C ARG A 17 10.38 16.67 5.47
N GLU A 18 10.59 15.82 4.50
CA GLU A 18 10.84 14.39 4.70
C GLU A 18 12.02 14.00 3.81
N ASN A 19 13.01 13.30 4.37
CA ASN A 19 14.24 12.90 3.67
C ASN A 19 14.93 14.07 2.94
N GLY A 20 14.96 15.25 3.59
CA GLY A 20 15.58 16.46 3.03
C GLY A 20 14.78 17.16 1.92
N LYS A 21 13.64 16.61 1.49
CA LYS A 21 12.79 17.18 0.44
C LYS A 21 11.56 17.86 1.05
N ARG A 22 11.15 19.01 0.50
CA ARG A 22 9.95 19.72 0.95
C ARG A 22 8.71 18.91 0.60
N ARG A 23 7.80 18.75 1.55
CA ARG A 23 6.54 18.02 1.36
C ARG A 23 5.36 18.89 1.80
N VAL A 24 4.25 18.74 1.08
CA VAL A 24 2.92 19.19 1.52
C VAL A 24 2.07 17.95 1.76
N VAL A 25 1.38 17.90 2.90
CA VAL A 25 0.52 16.77 3.28
C VAL A 25 -0.93 17.18 3.09
N VAL A 26 -1.68 16.37 2.35
CA VAL A 26 -3.13 16.49 2.21
C VAL A 26 -3.76 15.29 2.90
N THR A 27 -4.61 15.54 3.89
CA THR A 27 -5.25 14.49 4.70
C THR A 27 -6.70 14.33 4.27
N ALA A 28 -7.14 13.08 4.08
CA ALA A 28 -8.52 12.73 3.80
C ALA A 28 -8.98 11.62 4.75
N ASN A 29 -10.16 11.80 5.37
CA ASN A 29 -10.75 10.79 6.24
C ASN A 29 -11.76 9.97 5.44
N VAL A 30 -11.53 8.67 5.36
CA VAL A 30 -12.42 7.72 4.68
C VAL A 30 -13.36 7.09 5.72
N ARG A 31 -14.67 7.17 5.50
CA ARG A 31 -15.69 6.55 6.36
C ARG A 31 -16.73 5.85 5.49
N GLY A 32 -17.22 4.71 5.95
CA GLY A 32 -18.28 3.95 5.27
C GLY A 32 -17.88 3.31 3.94
N ARG A 33 -16.59 3.29 3.59
CA ARG A 33 -16.06 2.62 2.38
C ARG A 33 -14.68 2.03 2.62
N ASP A 34 -14.28 1.09 1.77
CA ASP A 34 -12.93 0.51 1.75
C ASP A 34 -11.86 1.55 1.37
N VAL A 35 -10.76 1.55 2.13
CA VAL A 35 -9.63 2.47 1.95
C VAL A 35 -8.87 2.15 0.67
N GLY A 36 -8.72 0.86 0.33
CA GLY A 36 -7.99 0.46 -0.88
C GLY A 36 -8.66 0.98 -2.15
N SER A 37 -9.97 0.77 -2.24
CA SER A 37 -10.82 1.20 -3.35
C SER A 37 -10.88 2.73 -3.46
N PHE A 38 -10.98 3.43 -2.31
CA PHE A 38 -10.92 4.89 -2.27
C PHE A 38 -9.61 5.43 -2.86
N VAL A 39 -8.47 4.90 -2.42
CA VAL A 39 -7.17 5.38 -2.88
C VAL A 39 -6.97 5.06 -4.36
N ALA A 40 -7.41 3.90 -4.84
CA ALA A 40 -7.34 3.56 -6.26
C ALA A 40 -8.10 4.55 -7.15
N GLU A 41 -9.35 4.89 -6.79
CA GLU A 41 -10.14 5.91 -7.48
C GLU A 41 -9.49 7.29 -7.40
N ALA A 42 -9.04 7.69 -6.21
CA ALA A 42 -8.43 8.99 -5.99
C ALA A 42 -7.11 9.15 -6.76
N GLN A 43 -6.30 8.08 -6.83
CA GLN A 43 -5.07 8.06 -7.63
C GLN A 43 -5.37 8.20 -9.12
N ALA A 44 -6.37 7.49 -9.64
CA ALA A 44 -6.78 7.60 -11.04
C ALA A 44 -7.29 9.02 -11.36
N ALA A 45 -8.13 9.58 -10.48
CA ALA A 45 -8.64 10.94 -10.64
C ALA A 45 -7.52 11.99 -10.58
N LEU A 46 -6.54 11.81 -9.69
CA LEU A 46 -5.39 12.70 -9.55
C LEU A 46 -4.54 12.70 -10.82
N GLN A 47 -4.26 11.52 -11.38
CA GLN A 47 -3.49 11.38 -12.62
C GLN A 47 -4.21 12.03 -13.83
N GLN A 48 -5.54 12.04 -13.85
CA GLN A 48 -6.32 12.61 -14.94
C GLN A 48 -6.52 14.13 -14.81
N ARG A 49 -6.70 14.64 -13.59
CA ARG A 49 -7.16 16.02 -13.35
C ARG A 49 -6.06 16.96 -12.87
N VAL A 50 -4.92 16.44 -12.42
CA VAL A 50 -3.85 17.25 -11.85
C VAL A 50 -2.57 17.04 -12.63
N ALA A 51 -2.15 18.08 -13.35
CA ALA A 51 -0.83 18.13 -13.98
C ALA A 51 0.20 18.51 -12.92
N LEU A 52 1.06 17.57 -12.51
CA LEU A 52 2.15 17.86 -11.60
C LEU A 52 3.29 18.56 -12.34
N PRO A 53 3.78 19.72 -11.86
CA PRO A 53 4.97 20.36 -12.41
C PRO A 53 6.20 19.44 -12.26
N SER A 54 7.22 19.68 -13.09
CA SER A 54 8.47 18.93 -13.02
C SER A 54 9.11 19.05 -11.63
N GLY A 55 9.69 17.95 -11.16
CA GLY A 55 10.31 17.87 -9.83
C GLY A 55 9.34 17.61 -8.67
N TYR A 56 8.03 17.51 -8.92
CA TYR A 56 7.05 17.08 -7.92
C TYR A 56 6.62 15.63 -8.15
N TRP A 57 6.38 14.89 -7.06
CA TRP A 57 5.77 13.57 -7.08
C TRP A 57 4.76 13.47 -5.94
N THR A 58 3.80 12.57 -6.10
CA THR A 58 2.80 12.28 -5.08
C THR A 58 3.08 10.94 -4.45
N GLN A 59 2.85 10.83 -3.15
CA GLN A 59 2.97 9.58 -2.41
C GLN A 59 1.75 9.42 -1.49
N TRP A 60 1.23 8.19 -1.44
CA TRP A 60 0.17 7.80 -0.51
C TRP A 60 0.79 7.22 0.76
N GLY A 61 0.31 7.66 1.91
CA GLY A 61 0.79 7.20 3.22
C GLY A 61 -0.38 6.86 4.16
N GLY A 62 -0.05 6.59 5.42
CA GLY A 62 -1.04 6.31 6.47
C GLY A 62 -1.56 4.88 6.42
N SER A 63 -2.84 4.66 6.72
CA SER A 63 -3.43 3.31 6.79
C SER A 63 -3.35 2.53 5.47
N PHE A 64 -3.33 3.22 4.32
CA PHE A 64 -3.18 2.57 3.03
C PHE A 64 -1.77 1.99 2.81
N GLU A 65 -0.73 2.67 3.30
CA GLU A 65 0.65 2.16 3.27
C GLU A 65 0.80 0.91 4.16
N GLN A 66 0.14 0.91 5.33
CA GLN A 66 0.08 -0.26 6.19
C GLN A 66 -0.62 -1.44 5.48
N LEU A 67 -1.74 -1.18 4.81
CA LEU A 67 -2.45 -2.19 4.02
C LEU A 67 -1.56 -2.75 2.89
N GLN A 68 -0.91 -1.88 2.12
CA GLN A 68 0.01 -2.32 1.05
C GLN A 68 1.17 -3.16 1.58
N SER A 69 1.82 -2.75 2.68
CA SER A 69 2.93 -3.49 3.26
C SER A 69 2.50 -4.86 3.79
N ALA A 70 1.33 -4.94 4.43
CA ALA A 70 0.74 -6.19 4.89
C ALA A 70 0.39 -7.11 3.72
N THR A 71 -0.27 -6.61 2.68
CA THR A 71 -0.58 -7.38 1.47
C THR A 71 0.69 -7.87 0.76
N ALA A 72 1.72 -7.03 0.65
CA ALA A 72 2.99 -7.42 0.04
C ALA A 72 3.65 -8.57 0.80
N ARG A 73 3.62 -8.53 2.14
CA ARG A 73 4.12 -9.63 2.98
C ARG A 73 3.30 -10.90 2.78
N LEU A 74 1.96 -10.81 2.80
CA LEU A 74 1.08 -11.98 2.61
C LEU A 74 1.27 -12.64 1.24
N ARG A 75 1.51 -11.86 0.19
CA ARG A 75 1.81 -12.38 -1.16
C ARG A 75 3.04 -13.29 -1.19
N LEU A 76 4.02 -13.07 -0.31
CA LEU A 76 5.20 -13.93 -0.19
C LEU A 76 4.94 -15.09 0.78
N VAL A 77 4.37 -14.79 1.95
CA VAL A 77 4.23 -15.76 3.04
C VAL A 77 3.24 -16.86 2.68
N VAL A 78 2.13 -16.55 2.00
CA VAL A 78 1.09 -17.53 1.65
C VAL A 78 1.64 -18.63 0.72
N PRO A 79 2.29 -18.32 -0.43
CA PRO A 79 2.90 -19.35 -1.27
C PRO A 79 3.96 -20.17 -0.56
N VAL A 80 4.80 -19.54 0.29
CA VAL A 80 5.84 -20.24 1.05
C VAL A 80 5.22 -21.23 2.03
N ALA A 81 4.19 -20.82 2.77
CA ALA A 81 3.46 -21.71 3.67
C ALA A 81 2.82 -22.89 2.93
N LEU A 82 2.18 -22.61 1.78
CA LEU A 82 1.58 -23.64 0.93
C LEU A 82 2.62 -24.63 0.39
N ALA A 83 3.79 -24.15 -0.03
CA ALA A 83 4.89 -24.99 -0.49
C ALA A 83 5.46 -25.85 0.65
N LEU A 84 5.57 -25.31 1.87
CA LEU A 84 6.00 -26.07 3.04
C LEU A 84 5.00 -27.17 3.39
N VAL A 85 3.69 -26.87 3.39
CA VAL A 85 2.65 -27.88 3.59
C VAL A 85 2.73 -28.96 2.51
N MET A 86 2.88 -28.58 1.24
CA MET A 86 3.07 -29.54 0.15
C MET A 86 4.28 -30.44 0.38
N ALA A 87 5.43 -29.88 0.77
CA ALA A 87 6.64 -30.64 1.03
C ALA A 87 6.44 -31.66 2.17
N LEU A 88 5.74 -31.28 3.24
CA LEU A 88 5.38 -32.19 4.32
C LEU A 88 4.44 -33.31 3.86
N LEU A 89 3.45 -32.99 3.01
CA LEU A 89 2.56 -34.01 2.45
C LEU A 89 3.31 -35.00 1.56
N VAL A 90 4.22 -34.53 0.70
CA VAL A 90 5.04 -35.40 -0.15
C VAL A 90 5.96 -36.29 0.69
N ALA A 91 6.57 -35.75 1.76
CA ALA A 91 7.39 -36.54 2.68
C ALA A 91 6.57 -37.62 3.41
N MET A 92 5.31 -37.32 3.75
CA MET A 92 4.41 -38.25 4.44
C MET A 92 3.94 -39.39 3.54
N PHE A 93 3.55 -39.11 2.29
CA PHE A 93 3.01 -40.12 1.35
C PHE A 93 4.07 -40.77 0.46
N GLY A 94 5.30 -40.23 0.46
CA GLY A 94 6.41 -40.72 -0.37
C GLY A 94 6.21 -40.49 -1.88
N ASN A 95 5.13 -39.82 -2.29
CA ASN A 95 4.83 -39.54 -3.68
C ASN A 95 4.06 -38.23 -3.87
N LEU A 96 4.25 -37.58 -5.02
CA LEU A 96 3.66 -36.27 -5.32
C LEU A 96 2.16 -36.35 -5.67
N ARG A 97 1.68 -37.49 -6.18
CA ARG A 97 0.29 -37.64 -6.64
C ARG A 97 -0.69 -37.60 -5.47
N ASP A 98 -0.42 -38.38 -4.43
CA ASP A 98 -1.26 -38.45 -3.23
C ASP A 98 -1.21 -37.12 -2.45
N GLY A 99 -0.03 -36.51 -2.38
CA GLY A 99 0.13 -35.17 -1.79
C GLY A 99 -0.69 -34.10 -2.51
N LEU A 100 -0.68 -34.08 -3.84
CA LEU A 100 -1.52 -33.17 -4.64
C LEU A 100 -3.00 -33.43 -4.44
N LEU A 101 -3.41 -34.71 -4.34
CA LEU A 101 -4.80 -35.09 -4.15
C LEU A 101 -5.35 -34.53 -2.83
N VAL A 102 -4.59 -34.65 -1.74
CA VAL A 102 -4.94 -34.03 -0.44
C VAL A 102 -4.88 -32.50 -0.51
N PHE A 103 -3.88 -31.95 -1.20
CA PHE A 103 -3.71 -30.49 -1.33
C PHE A 103 -4.86 -29.80 -2.07
N THR A 104 -5.61 -30.52 -2.93
CA THR A 104 -6.84 -29.99 -3.54
C THR A 104 -7.87 -29.55 -2.49
N GLY A 105 -7.84 -30.11 -1.28
CA GLY A 105 -8.68 -29.72 -0.15
C GLY A 105 -8.44 -28.28 0.33
N VAL A 106 -7.26 -27.71 0.08
CA VAL A 106 -6.92 -26.34 0.51
C VAL A 106 -7.80 -25.29 -0.19
N PRO A 107 -7.93 -25.27 -1.53
CA PRO A 107 -8.92 -24.45 -2.23
C PRO A 107 -10.36 -24.60 -1.70
N PHE A 108 -10.80 -25.81 -1.37
CA PHE A 108 -12.14 -26.05 -0.81
C PHE A 108 -12.29 -25.54 0.62
N ALA A 109 -11.23 -25.57 1.42
CA ALA A 109 -11.26 -25.00 2.76
C ALA A 109 -11.39 -23.47 2.72
N LEU A 110 -10.80 -22.81 1.71
CA LEU A 110 -10.89 -21.36 1.54
C LEU A 110 -12.32 -20.89 1.25
N THR A 111 -13.13 -21.69 0.54
CA THR A 111 -14.52 -21.30 0.24
C THR A 111 -15.43 -21.34 1.47
N GLY A 112 -15.07 -22.10 2.52
CA GLY A 112 -15.81 -22.14 3.79
C GLY A 112 -15.50 -20.97 4.74
N GLY A 113 -14.52 -20.13 4.41
CA GLY A 113 -14.12 -18.97 5.22
C GLY A 113 -14.65 -17.62 4.74
N ILE A 114 -15.47 -17.60 3.68
CA ILE A 114 -16.19 -16.42 3.15
C ILE A 114 -17.51 -16.23 3.88
#